data_AF-A0A255XSF7-F1
#
_entry.id   AF-A0A255XSF7-F1
#
_cell.length_a   1.000
_cell.length_b   1.000
_cell.length_c   1.000
_cell.angle_alpha   90.00
_cell.angle_beta   90.00
_cell.angle_gamma   90.00
#
_symmetry.space_group_name_H-M   'P 1'
#
loop_
_entity.id
_entity.type
_entity.pdbx_description
1 polymer ?
#
loop_
_entity_poly.entity_id
_entity_poly.type
_entity_poly.pdbx_seq_one_letter_code
_entity_poly.pdbx_strand_id
1 'polypeptide(L)'
;MSETDAETILAGLAPADLDAGLIFSGQASGRLIRGFTAPCAYTPSPDPFYVFPEAMRELVVWLMAPADPLYVFGPTGSGKSSLIRQVAAKLNYPVFEITAHGRLEFADLAGHLSLDQGSMRFQHGPLALAMRYGGLFLLNEIDLLDPAVAVGLNGVLDGAPLCLPENGGEIIAPHPLFRFVATANTNGAADETGLYQGTLRQNLAFMDRFTLCEIGYPSPETERSLLDRRAPALPESLRSTMVDYAHQVRRLFLGDPTAGSLAERIEVTFSTRTLLRWADLTQRFQPLARTGIQPVTYALDRALGYRATPPTRALLQELAQRLFAVSA
;
A
#
# COMPACT_ATOMS: atom_id res chain seq x y z
N MET A 1 18.17 -14.67 -10.91
CA MET A 1 18.75 -15.24 -9.68
C MET A 1 18.16 -16.64 -9.56
N SER A 2 18.98 -17.67 -9.36
CA SER A 2 18.44 -19.02 -9.16
C SER A 2 17.78 -19.11 -7.79
N GLU A 3 16.87 -20.06 -7.57
CA GLU A 3 16.25 -20.28 -6.25
C GLU A 3 17.31 -20.54 -5.16
N THR A 4 18.35 -21.31 -5.48
CA THR A 4 19.47 -21.57 -4.58
C THR A 4 20.18 -20.30 -4.12
N ASP A 5 20.31 -19.29 -5.00
CA ASP A 5 20.90 -18.00 -4.65
C ASP A 5 19.98 -17.21 -3.70
N ALA A 6 18.66 -17.26 -3.92
CA ALA A 6 17.66 -16.63 -3.07
C ALA A 6 17.71 -17.18 -1.65
N GLU A 7 17.67 -18.50 -1.52
CA GLU A 7 17.70 -19.19 -0.23
C GLU A 7 19.01 -18.93 0.52
N THR A 8 20.15 -18.90 -0.19
CA THR A 8 21.45 -18.60 0.41
C THR A 8 21.48 -17.18 1.00
N ILE A 9 20.94 -16.19 0.28
CA ILE A 9 20.85 -14.80 0.76
C ILE A 9 19.97 -14.73 2.02
N LEU A 10 18.81 -15.39 1.99
CA LEU A 10 17.82 -15.34 3.06
C LEU A 10 18.29 -16.08 4.33
N ALA A 11 18.96 -17.24 4.17
CA ALA A 11 19.54 -18.00 5.28
C ALA A 11 20.68 -17.24 5.99
N GLY A 12 21.33 -16.29 5.31
CA GLY A 12 22.39 -15.45 5.88
C GLY A 12 21.90 -14.26 6.70
N LEU A 13 20.58 -14.04 6.80
CA LEU A 13 20.02 -12.92 7.55
C LEU A 13 20.19 -13.10 9.06
N ALA A 14 20.71 -12.06 9.73
CA ALA A 14 20.90 -12.06 11.18
C ALA A 14 19.81 -11.19 11.86
N PRO A 15 18.94 -11.78 12.71
CA PRO A 15 17.98 -11.05 13.52
C PRO A 15 18.62 -9.99 14.42
N ALA A 16 17.92 -8.87 14.63
CA ALA A 16 18.33 -7.81 15.53
C ALA A 16 17.13 -7.24 16.31
N ASP A 17 17.35 -6.93 17.58
CA ASP A 17 16.44 -6.08 18.36
C ASP A 17 16.84 -4.61 18.15
N LEU A 18 15.87 -3.79 17.72
CA LEU A 18 16.05 -2.39 17.34
C LEU A 18 15.16 -1.50 18.22
N ASP A 19 15.67 -0.35 18.69
CA ASP A 19 14.83 0.61 19.43
C ASP A 19 13.90 1.35 18.45
N ALA A 20 12.59 1.15 18.61
CA ALA A 20 11.57 1.73 17.73
C ALA A 20 11.65 3.26 17.67
N GLY A 21 11.91 3.90 18.82
CA GLY A 21 12.09 5.35 18.91
C GLY A 21 13.32 5.81 18.12
N LEU A 22 14.48 5.15 18.26
CA LEU A 22 15.66 5.50 17.47
C LEU A 22 15.40 5.38 15.96
N ILE A 23 14.67 4.35 15.53
CA ILE A 23 14.39 4.08 14.12
C ILE A 23 13.39 5.08 13.51
N PHE A 24 12.32 5.40 14.23
CA PHE A 24 11.18 6.15 13.69
C PHE A 24 11.08 7.62 14.13
N SER A 25 11.57 7.97 15.32
CA SER A 25 11.58 9.35 15.83
C SER A 25 12.98 9.95 16.01
N GLY A 26 14.04 9.12 15.95
CA GLY A 26 15.41 9.52 16.25
C GLY A 26 15.72 9.68 17.74
N GLN A 27 14.77 9.38 18.63
CA GLN A 27 14.93 9.47 20.07
C GLN A 27 14.69 8.10 20.72
N ALA A 28 15.60 7.66 21.59
CA ALA A 28 15.45 6.36 22.25
C ALA A 28 14.16 6.28 23.06
N SER A 29 13.44 5.18 22.87
CA SER A 29 12.17 4.89 23.54
C SER A 29 12.30 3.77 24.57
N GLY A 30 13.37 2.96 24.49
CA GLY A 30 13.52 1.69 25.21
C GLY A 30 12.59 0.59 24.73
N ARG A 31 11.74 0.84 23.71
CA ARG A 31 10.84 -0.16 23.14
C ARG A 31 11.51 -0.87 21.99
N LEU A 32 11.77 -2.16 22.17
CA LEU A 32 12.43 -2.99 21.17
C LEU A 32 11.42 -3.59 20.19
N ILE A 33 11.79 -3.57 18.91
CA ILE A 33 11.11 -4.25 17.81
C ILE A 33 12.14 -5.06 17.03
N ARG A 34 11.71 -6.16 16.40
CA ARG A 34 12.63 -7.04 15.69
C ARG A 34 12.75 -6.70 14.21
N GLY A 35 13.97 -6.75 13.71
CA GLY A 35 14.32 -6.63 12.30
C GLY A 35 15.58 -7.44 12.01
N PHE A 36 16.38 -6.97 11.06
CA PHE A 36 17.65 -7.58 10.68
C PHE A 36 18.80 -6.59 10.75
N THR A 37 20.02 -7.08 10.99
CA THR A 37 21.21 -6.23 11.14
C THR A 37 21.58 -5.49 9.85
N ALA A 38 21.26 -6.05 8.69
CA ALA A 38 21.59 -5.49 7.38
C ALA A 38 20.49 -5.82 6.35
N PRO A 39 20.29 -4.96 5.34
CA PRO A 39 19.36 -5.24 4.25
C PRO A 39 19.90 -6.34 3.33
N CYS A 40 19.00 -6.98 2.58
CA CYS A 40 19.34 -7.92 1.52
C CYS A 40 18.66 -7.56 0.19
N ALA A 41 18.81 -8.39 -0.83
CA ALA A 41 18.21 -8.19 -2.15
C ALA A 41 16.67 -8.11 -2.12
N TYR A 42 16.04 -8.64 -1.07
CA TYR A 42 14.58 -8.63 -0.87
C TYR A 42 14.11 -7.49 0.04
N THR A 43 15.01 -6.72 0.62
CA THR A 43 14.65 -5.55 1.44
C THR A 43 14.23 -4.40 0.52
N PRO A 44 13.05 -3.78 0.71
CA PRO A 44 12.65 -2.61 -0.06
C PRO A 44 13.67 -1.47 0.08
N SER A 45 13.88 -0.71 -0.98
CA SER A 45 14.74 0.46 -0.93
C SER A 45 14.09 1.57 -0.07
N PRO A 46 14.81 2.15 0.91
CA PRO A 46 14.30 3.28 1.66
C PRO A 46 14.18 4.49 0.74
N ASP A 47 13.06 5.19 0.80
CA ASP A 47 12.86 6.47 0.15
C ASP A 47 13.23 7.59 1.14
N PRO A 48 14.34 8.33 0.92
CA PRO A 48 14.78 9.38 1.83
C PRO A 48 13.80 10.56 1.90
N PHE A 49 12.87 10.65 0.95
CA PHE A 49 11.85 11.69 0.91
C PHE A 49 10.49 11.23 1.44
N TYR A 50 10.37 9.96 1.84
CA TYR A 50 9.12 9.43 2.39
C TYR A 50 8.74 10.13 3.69
N VAL A 51 7.46 10.45 3.83
CA VAL A 51 6.89 11.01 5.05
C VAL A 51 6.01 9.97 5.67
N PHE A 52 6.42 9.49 6.84
CA PHE A 52 5.61 8.54 7.58
C PHE A 52 4.33 9.23 8.09
N PRO A 53 3.15 8.72 7.72
CA PRO A 53 1.89 9.22 8.24
C PRO A 53 1.74 8.81 9.71
N GLU A 54 0.80 9.45 10.41
CA GLU A 54 0.49 9.13 11.81
C GLU A 54 0.11 7.66 12.02
N ALA A 55 -0.56 7.04 11.03
CA ALA A 55 -0.92 5.63 11.01
C ALA A 55 0.30 4.67 11.12
N MET A 56 1.53 5.14 10.88
CA MET A 56 2.75 4.38 11.16
C MET A 56 2.80 3.89 12.62
N ARG A 57 2.24 4.65 13.57
CA ARG A 57 2.23 4.26 15.00
C ARG A 57 1.53 2.93 15.22
N GLU A 58 0.43 2.68 14.53
CA GLU A 58 -0.31 1.41 14.60
C GLU A 58 0.56 0.24 14.14
N LEU A 59 1.31 0.41 13.04
CA LEU A 59 2.24 -0.60 12.53
C LEU A 59 3.39 -0.85 13.50
N VAL A 60 3.91 0.20 14.12
CA VAL A 60 4.99 0.08 15.10
C VAL A 60 4.52 -0.67 16.35
N VAL A 61 3.29 -0.42 16.82
CA VAL A 61 2.67 -1.18 17.92
C VAL A 61 2.45 -2.63 17.53
N TRP A 62 1.91 -2.89 16.34
CA TRP A 62 1.74 -4.25 15.81
C TRP A 62 3.06 -5.03 15.74
N LEU A 63 4.16 -4.39 15.35
CA LEU A 63 5.49 -5.01 15.33
C LEU A 63 6.04 -5.39 16.71
N MET A 64 5.53 -4.79 17.80
CA MET A 64 5.92 -5.15 19.17
C MET A 64 5.22 -6.43 19.67
N ALA A 65 4.12 -6.81 19.03
CA ALA A 65 3.30 -7.95 19.41
C ALA A 65 3.77 -9.26 18.72
N PRO A 66 3.26 -10.43 19.15
CA PRO A 66 3.40 -11.69 18.41
C PRO A 66 2.95 -11.55 16.95
N ALA A 67 3.26 -12.56 16.14
CA ALA A 67 3.13 -12.54 14.68
C ALA A 67 1.67 -12.60 14.15
N ASP A 68 0.76 -11.83 14.73
CA ASP A 68 -0.62 -11.73 14.29
C ASP A 68 -0.67 -11.13 12.87
N PRO A 69 -1.48 -11.68 11.95
CA PRO A 69 -1.68 -11.08 10.63
C PRO A 69 -2.24 -9.65 10.72
N LEU A 70 -1.76 -8.76 9.85
CA LEU A 70 -2.26 -7.38 9.76
C LEU A 70 -3.09 -7.18 8.50
N TYR A 71 -4.30 -6.63 8.66
CA TYR A 71 -5.17 -6.23 7.56
C TYR A 71 -5.23 -4.71 7.46
N VAL A 72 -4.63 -4.18 6.41
CA VAL A 72 -4.51 -2.74 6.19
C VAL A 72 -5.50 -2.29 5.12
N PHE A 73 -6.52 -1.54 5.51
CA PHE A 73 -7.56 -1.08 4.58
C PHE A 73 -7.62 0.44 4.47
N GLY A 74 -8.35 0.94 3.47
CA GLY A 74 -8.51 2.36 3.22
C GLY A 74 -8.56 2.67 1.73
N PRO A 75 -8.76 3.93 1.32
CA PRO A 75 -9.02 4.27 -0.06
C PRO A 75 -7.83 3.97 -0.99
N THR A 76 -8.13 3.78 -2.27
CA THR A 76 -7.09 3.55 -3.29
C THR A 76 -6.10 4.72 -3.34
N GLY A 77 -4.80 4.40 -3.36
CA GLY A 77 -3.76 5.42 -3.40
C GLY A 77 -3.58 6.24 -2.11
N SER A 78 -4.07 5.76 -0.96
CA SER A 78 -3.76 6.33 0.37
C SER A 78 -2.35 6.03 0.88
N GLY A 79 -1.63 5.10 0.24
CA GLY A 79 -0.24 4.77 0.56
C GLY A 79 -0.04 3.52 1.42
N LYS A 80 -1.06 2.66 1.57
CA LYS A 80 -1.03 1.39 2.33
C LYS A 80 0.25 0.57 2.12
N SER A 81 0.47 0.06 0.91
CA SER A 81 1.64 -0.77 0.59
C SER A 81 2.95 0.02 0.68
N SER A 82 2.93 1.33 0.37
CA SER A 82 4.12 2.18 0.51
C SER A 82 4.56 2.30 1.97
N LEU A 83 3.61 2.45 2.90
CA LEU A 83 3.90 2.49 4.32
C LEU A 83 4.56 1.19 4.80
N ILE A 84 3.98 0.05 4.45
CA ILE A 84 4.52 -1.27 4.82
C ILE A 84 5.95 -1.45 4.30
N ARG A 85 6.21 -1.12 3.03
CA ARG A 85 7.55 -1.22 2.44
C ARG A 85 8.56 -0.30 3.13
N GLN A 86 8.17 0.93 3.47
CA GLN A 86 9.08 1.89 4.09
C GLN A 86 9.36 1.57 5.56
N VAL A 87 8.39 1.02 6.29
CA VAL A 87 8.60 0.44 7.62
C VAL A 87 9.53 -0.78 7.53
N ALA A 88 9.31 -1.68 6.58
CA ALA A 88 10.18 -2.84 6.36
C ALA A 88 11.63 -2.42 6.00
N ALA A 89 11.80 -1.42 5.14
CA ALA A 89 13.10 -0.87 4.78
C ALA A 89 13.87 -0.33 6.00
N LYS A 90 13.17 0.36 6.93
CA LYS A 90 13.76 0.85 8.18
C LYS A 90 14.24 -0.25 9.13
N LEU A 91 13.68 -1.46 9.00
CA LEU A 91 13.99 -2.62 9.83
C LEU A 91 14.81 -3.69 9.10
N ASN A 92 15.27 -3.38 7.88
CA ASN A 92 15.94 -4.31 6.98
C ASN A 92 15.15 -5.61 6.69
N TYR A 93 13.83 -5.55 6.77
CA TYR A 93 12.98 -6.73 6.56
C TYR A 93 12.94 -7.11 5.08
N PRO A 94 13.18 -8.38 4.71
CA PRO A 94 12.87 -8.86 3.38
C PRO A 94 11.35 -8.86 3.18
N VAL A 95 10.88 -8.34 2.04
CA VAL A 95 9.46 -8.26 1.71
C VAL A 95 9.19 -9.09 0.47
N PHE A 96 8.25 -10.02 0.60
CA PHE A 96 7.74 -10.85 -0.48
C PHE A 96 6.34 -10.39 -0.83
N GLU A 97 6.22 -9.71 -1.97
CA GLU A 97 5.00 -9.02 -2.35
C GLU A 97 4.29 -9.69 -3.52
N ILE A 98 3.00 -9.94 -3.36
CA ILE A 98 2.08 -10.37 -4.43
C ILE A 98 0.84 -9.48 -4.40
N THR A 99 0.31 -9.17 -5.59
CA THR A 99 -0.99 -8.52 -5.73
C THR A 99 -2.02 -9.57 -6.13
N ALA A 100 -3.11 -9.68 -5.37
CA ALA A 100 -4.19 -10.61 -5.65
C ALA A 100 -4.97 -10.21 -6.91
N HIS A 101 -5.43 -11.22 -7.63
CA HIS A 101 -6.28 -11.12 -8.80
C HIS A 101 -7.07 -12.42 -8.94
N GLY A 102 -8.15 -12.42 -9.74
CA GLY A 102 -9.04 -13.59 -9.92
C GLY A 102 -8.43 -14.81 -10.65
N ARG A 103 -7.11 -14.86 -10.79
CA ARG A 103 -6.36 -16.01 -11.34
C ARG A 103 -5.20 -16.43 -10.45
N LEU A 104 -5.02 -15.75 -9.32
CA LEU A 104 -3.97 -16.09 -8.38
C LEU A 104 -4.36 -17.41 -7.75
N GLU A 105 -3.45 -18.38 -7.74
CA GLU A 105 -3.66 -19.69 -7.15
C GLU A 105 -2.84 -19.84 -5.86
N PHE A 106 -3.22 -20.77 -4.99
CA PHE A 106 -2.45 -21.03 -3.76
C PHE A 106 -1.01 -21.49 -4.08
N ALA A 107 -0.81 -22.21 -5.19
CA ALA A 107 0.50 -22.64 -5.67
C ALA A 107 1.42 -21.46 -6.05
N ASP A 108 0.87 -20.33 -6.49
CA ASP A 108 1.66 -19.11 -6.74
C ASP A 108 2.22 -18.52 -5.44
N LEU A 109 1.56 -18.79 -4.30
CA LEU A 109 1.97 -18.31 -2.98
C LEU A 109 2.92 -19.30 -2.31
N ALA A 110 2.54 -20.57 -2.28
CA ALA A 110 3.21 -21.62 -1.53
C ALA A 110 4.39 -22.24 -2.30
N GLY A 111 4.27 -22.36 -3.63
CA GLY A 111 5.24 -23.00 -4.50
C GLY A 111 4.60 -24.03 -5.43
N HIS A 112 5.34 -24.38 -6.48
CA HIS A 112 4.88 -25.31 -7.52
C HIS A 112 6.06 -26.07 -8.13
N LEU A 113 5.78 -27.22 -8.75
CA LEU A 113 6.76 -27.93 -9.56
C LEU A 113 7.01 -27.21 -10.89
N SER A 114 8.28 -27.04 -11.23
CA SER A 114 8.73 -26.38 -12.44
C SER A 114 9.81 -27.21 -13.14
N LEU A 115 9.97 -27.01 -14.45
CA LEU A 115 11.06 -27.62 -15.20
C LEU A 115 12.30 -26.74 -15.14
N ASP A 116 13.35 -27.20 -14.46
CA ASP A 116 14.65 -26.55 -14.41
C ASP A 116 15.71 -27.45 -15.07
N GLN A 117 16.31 -26.97 -16.15
CA GLN A 117 17.35 -27.68 -16.91
C GLN A 117 17.02 -29.14 -17.26
N GLY A 118 15.75 -29.44 -17.54
CA GLY A 118 15.28 -30.78 -17.91
C GLY A 118 14.92 -31.69 -16.73
N SER A 119 14.99 -31.19 -15.50
CA SER A 119 14.56 -31.88 -14.28
C SER A 119 13.38 -31.14 -13.63
N MET A 120 12.38 -31.89 -13.16
CA MET A 120 11.30 -31.32 -12.35
C MET A 120 11.85 -30.97 -10.96
N ARG A 121 11.79 -29.69 -10.61
CA ARG A 121 12.18 -29.17 -9.29
C ARG A 121 11.05 -28.35 -8.69
N PHE A 122 10.84 -28.53 -7.40
CA PHE A 122 9.89 -27.72 -6.65
C PHE A 122 10.50 -26.34 -6.41
N GLN A 123 9.78 -25.29 -6.81
CA GLN A 123 10.14 -23.91 -6.53
C GLN A 123 9.26 -23.36 -5.42
N HIS A 124 9.88 -22.91 -4.33
CA HIS A 124 9.16 -22.29 -3.22
C HIS A 124 8.57 -20.95 -3.62
N GLY A 125 7.30 -20.77 -3.29
CA GLY A 125 6.62 -19.51 -3.50
C GLY A 125 7.02 -18.46 -2.45
N PRO A 126 6.69 -17.19 -2.70
CA PRO A 126 7.02 -16.07 -1.82
C PRO A 126 6.48 -16.22 -0.39
N LEU A 127 5.32 -16.86 -0.20
CA LEU A 127 4.79 -17.13 1.13
C LEU A 127 5.66 -18.15 1.85
N ALA A 128 6.02 -19.25 1.19
CA ALA A 128 6.89 -20.28 1.76
C ALA A 128 8.28 -19.74 2.12
N LEU A 129 8.88 -18.91 1.26
CA LEU A 129 10.16 -18.27 1.52
C LEU A 129 10.09 -17.31 2.72
N ALA A 130 9.06 -16.45 2.78
CA ALA A 130 8.86 -15.54 3.91
C ALA A 130 8.65 -16.30 5.24
N MET A 131 7.87 -17.39 5.20
CA MET A 131 7.63 -18.24 6.37
C MET A 131 8.90 -18.96 6.83
N ARG A 132 9.68 -19.53 5.90
CA ARG A 132 10.88 -20.32 6.21
C ARG A 132 12.01 -19.47 6.79
N TYR A 133 12.33 -18.34 6.17
CA TYR A 133 13.53 -17.57 6.49
C TYR A 133 13.28 -16.34 7.38
N GLY A 134 12.01 -16.05 7.68
CA GLY A 134 11.65 -14.82 8.36
C GLY A 134 11.62 -13.65 7.39
N GLY A 135 10.41 -13.27 7.00
CA GLY A 135 10.16 -12.15 6.13
C GLY A 135 8.73 -11.67 6.23
N LEU A 136 8.46 -10.54 5.61
CA LEU A 136 7.13 -9.96 5.55
C LEU A 136 6.51 -10.40 4.23
N PHE A 137 5.48 -11.23 4.30
CA PHE A 137 4.64 -11.54 3.15
C PHE A 137 3.55 -10.46 3.03
N LEU A 138 3.57 -9.72 1.93
CA LEU A 138 2.65 -8.63 1.63
C LEU A 138 1.70 -9.05 0.50
N LEU A 139 0.44 -9.32 0.85
CA LEU A 139 -0.62 -9.62 -0.10
C LEU A 139 -1.46 -8.36 -0.37
N ASN A 140 -1.25 -7.71 -1.51
CA ASN A 140 -2.04 -6.55 -1.89
C ASN A 140 -3.39 -6.93 -2.49
N GLU A 141 -4.37 -6.06 -2.28
CA GLU A 141 -5.71 -6.17 -2.85
C GLU A 141 -6.37 -7.51 -2.50
N ILE A 142 -6.24 -7.97 -1.24
CA ILE A 142 -6.81 -9.25 -0.77
C ILE A 142 -8.32 -9.33 -0.96
N ASP A 143 -8.99 -8.20 -1.08
CA ASP A 143 -10.40 -8.08 -1.45
C ASP A 143 -10.67 -8.56 -2.89
N LEU A 144 -9.67 -8.75 -3.74
CA LEU A 144 -9.78 -9.37 -5.07
C LEU A 144 -9.41 -10.87 -5.08
N LEU A 145 -9.05 -11.43 -3.92
CA LEU A 145 -8.59 -12.81 -3.81
C LEU A 145 -9.76 -13.80 -3.96
N ASP A 146 -9.56 -14.85 -4.74
CA ASP A 146 -10.53 -15.94 -4.83
C ASP A 146 -10.75 -16.59 -3.45
N PRO A 147 -12.02 -16.80 -3.01
CA PRO A 147 -12.32 -17.42 -1.73
C PRO A 147 -11.63 -18.79 -1.51
N ALA A 148 -11.42 -19.58 -2.55
CA ALA A 148 -10.72 -20.86 -2.45
C ALA A 148 -9.26 -20.69 -2.02
N VAL A 149 -8.59 -19.65 -2.51
CA VAL A 149 -7.22 -19.31 -2.11
C VAL A 149 -7.19 -18.75 -0.70
N ALA A 150 -8.18 -17.92 -0.32
CA ALA A 150 -8.32 -17.41 1.04
C ALA A 150 -8.45 -18.56 2.06
N VAL A 151 -9.21 -19.61 1.74
CA VAL A 151 -9.33 -20.80 2.60
C VAL A 151 -7.98 -21.51 2.79
N GLY A 152 -7.14 -21.58 1.74
CA GLY A 152 -5.78 -22.13 1.84
C GLY A 152 -4.88 -21.35 2.80
N LEU A 153 -5.14 -20.05 3.00
CA LEU A 153 -4.37 -19.20 3.91
C LEU A 153 -4.77 -19.35 5.39
N ASN A 154 -5.94 -19.95 5.70
CA ASN A 154 -6.45 -20.03 7.08
C ASN A 154 -5.42 -20.57 8.07
N GLY A 155 -4.76 -21.69 7.73
CA GLY A 155 -3.76 -22.30 8.60
C GLY A 155 -2.57 -21.38 8.86
N VAL A 156 -2.08 -20.69 7.82
CA VAL A 156 -0.97 -19.74 7.93
C VAL A 156 -1.36 -18.55 8.82
N LEU A 157 -2.59 -18.04 8.66
CA LEU A 157 -3.12 -16.93 9.45
C LEU A 157 -3.37 -17.32 10.91
N ASP A 158 -3.69 -18.59 11.18
CA ASP A 158 -3.79 -19.17 12.52
C ASP A 158 -2.39 -19.48 13.14
N GLY A 159 -1.30 -19.23 12.42
CA GLY A 159 0.07 -19.50 12.84
C GLY A 159 0.50 -20.97 12.74
N ALA A 160 -0.27 -21.80 12.02
CA ALA A 160 0.08 -23.19 11.78
C ALA A 160 1.21 -23.33 10.74
N PRO A 161 1.99 -24.43 10.78
CA PRO A 161 2.95 -24.74 9.73
C PRO A 161 2.31 -24.89 8.34
N LEU A 162 3.01 -24.43 7.31
CA LEU A 162 2.63 -24.62 5.91
C LEU A 162 3.07 -26.01 5.45
N CYS A 163 2.12 -26.84 5.01
CA CYS A 163 2.40 -28.14 4.40
C CYS A 163 2.43 -28.00 2.87
N LEU A 164 3.45 -28.58 2.23
CA LEU A 164 3.65 -28.58 0.78
C LEU A 164 3.57 -30.02 0.25
N PRO A 165 2.36 -30.52 -0.09
CA PRO A 165 2.17 -31.90 -0.55
C PRO A 165 2.97 -32.23 -1.83
N GLU A 166 3.07 -31.27 -2.75
CA GLU A 166 3.80 -31.44 -4.02
C GLU A 166 5.33 -31.53 -3.82
N ASN A 167 5.85 -31.02 -2.70
CA ASN A 167 7.26 -31.15 -2.34
C ASN A 167 7.51 -32.32 -1.37
N GLY A 168 6.86 -33.47 -1.62
CA GLY A 168 7.02 -34.66 -0.78
C GLY A 168 6.45 -34.53 0.64
N GLY A 169 5.51 -33.61 0.86
CA GLY A 169 4.90 -33.36 2.18
C GLY A 169 5.79 -32.55 3.11
N GLU A 170 6.65 -31.68 2.57
CA GLU A 170 7.45 -30.77 3.38
C GLU A 170 6.58 -29.90 4.31
N ILE A 171 7.07 -29.66 5.53
CA ILE A 171 6.40 -28.82 6.52
C ILE A 171 7.31 -27.63 6.87
N ILE A 172 6.81 -26.42 6.62
CA ILE A 172 7.50 -25.16 6.94
C ILE A 172 6.83 -24.55 8.17
N ALA A 173 7.50 -24.61 9.31
CA ALA A 173 7.07 -23.88 10.50
C ALA A 173 7.35 -22.38 10.32
N PRO A 174 6.44 -21.48 10.76
CA PRO A 174 6.65 -20.05 10.64
C PRO A 174 7.85 -19.61 11.48
N HIS A 175 8.81 -18.95 10.84
CA HIS A 175 9.93 -18.33 11.52
C HIS A 175 9.43 -17.27 12.54
N PRO A 176 10.11 -17.04 13.68
CA PRO A 176 9.67 -16.02 14.66
C PRO A 176 9.58 -14.58 14.10
N LEU A 177 10.31 -14.30 13.02
CA LEU A 177 10.26 -13.07 12.22
C LEU A 177 9.42 -13.22 10.94
N PHE A 178 8.52 -14.19 10.87
CA PHE A 178 7.51 -14.17 9.83
C PHE A 178 6.45 -13.13 10.17
N ARG A 179 6.00 -12.37 9.18
CA ARG A 179 4.89 -11.43 9.29
C ARG A 179 3.99 -11.53 8.07
N PHE A 180 2.69 -11.56 8.29
CA PHE A 180 1.69 -11.54 7.22
C PHE A 180 0.99 -10.17 7.21
N VAL A 181 0.99 -9.49 6.07
CA VAL A 181 0.25 -8.25 5.87
C VAL A 181 -0.61 -8.38 4.63
N ALA A 182 -1.90 -8.11 4.78
CA ALA A 182 -2.83 -7.93 3.68
C ALA A 182 -3.14 -6.44 3.49
N THR A 183 -3.30 -5.98 2.24
CA THR A 183 -3.90 -4.67 1.98
C THR A 183 -5.20 -4.82 1.21
N ALA A 184 -6.18 -3.93 1.49
CA ALA A 184 -7.48 -3.92 0.83
C ALA A 184 -7.98 -2.49 0.62
N ASN A 185 -8.98 -2.32 -0.25
CA ASN A 185 -9.71 -1.07 -0.37
C ASN A 185 -10.95 -1.02 0.55
N THR A 186 -11.50 -2.18 0.91
CA THR A 186 -12.60 -2.31 1.88
C THR A 186 -12.12 -2.90 3.21
N ASN A 187 -12.94 -2.78 4.25
CA ASN A 187 -12.70 -3.39 5.57
C ASN A 187 -13.16 -4.87 5.64
N GLY A 188 -13.28 -5.55 4.50
CA GLY A 188 -13.84 -6.90 4.40
C GLY A 188 -15.37 -6.95 4.18
N ALA A 189 -16.08 -5.84 4.33
CA ALA A 189 -17.46 -5.74 3.87
C ALA A 189 -17.53 -5.75 2.32
N ALA A 190 -18.68 -6.14 1.78
CA ALA A 190 -18.97 -5.89 0.37
C ALA A 190 -18.87 -4.38 0.11
N ASP A 191 -18.37 -3.98 -1.05
CA ASP A 191 -18.39 -2.57 -1.41
C ASP A 191 -19.84 -2.11 -1.68
N GLU A 192 -20.51 -1.62 -0.64
CA GLU A 192 -21.86 -1.05 -0.72
C GLU A 192 -21.88 0.28 -1.50
N THR A 193 -20.70 0.85 -1.77
CA THR A 193 -20.57 2.14 -2.47
C THR A 193 -20.50 2.00 -3.99
N GLY A 194 -20.14 0.83 -4.50
CA GLY A 194 -19.91 0.57 -5.92
C GLY A 194 -18.65 1.23 -6.49
N LEU A 195 -17.80 1.84 -5.65
CA LEU A 195 -16.58 2.54 -6.03
C LEU A 195 -15.42 1.59 -6.39
N TYR A 196 -15.43 0.38 -5.85
CA TYR A 196 -14.37 -0.62 -5.97
C TYR A 196 -14.91 -1.84 -6.72
N GLN A 197 -14.82 -1.79 -8.05
CA GLN A 197 -15.25 -2.90 -8.89
C GLN A 197 -14.39 -4.15 -8.63
N GLY A 198 -15.07 -5.29 -8.47
CA GLY A 198 -14.43 -6.60 -8.33
C GLY A 198 -14.06 -7.00 -6.90
N THR A 199 -14.25 -6.12 -5.90
CA THR A 199 -14.01 -6.49 -4.50
C THR A 199 -15.02 -7.52 -4.02
N LEU A 200 -14.53 -8.57 -3.38
CA LEU A 200 -15.29 -9.66 -2.82
C LEU A 200 -15.43 -9.45 -1.30
N ARG A 201 -16.65 -9.69 -0.81
CA ARG A 201 -16.93 -9.71 0.62
C ARG A 201 -16.11 -10.81 1.28
N GLN A 202 -15.42 -10.46 2.36
CA GLN A 202 -14.64 -11.41 3.13
C GLN A 202 -15.53 -12.09 4.18
N ASN A 203 -15.28 -13.36 4.45
CA ASN A 203 -15.96 -14.09 5.51
C ASN A 203 -15.51 -13.53 6.87
N LEU A 204 -16.43 -13.35 7.81
CA LEU A 204 -16.12 -12.89 9.17
C LEU A 204 -15.06 -13.76 9.86
N ALA A 205 -15.16 -15.08 9.72
CA ALA A 205 -14.15 -15.99 10.29
C ALA A 205 -12.76 -15.75 9.70
N PHE A 206 -12.67 -15.38 8.43
CA PHE A 206 -11.39 -15.02 7.79
C PHE A 206 -10.85 -13.70 8.36
N MET A 207 -11.73 -12.71 8.54
CA MET A 207 -11.38 -11.39 9.10
C MET A 207 -10.96 -11.44 10.58
N ASP A 208 -11.55 -12.33 11.38
CA ASP A 208 -11.23 -12.50 12.81
C ASP A 208 -9.77 -12.93 13.07
N ARG A 209 -9.04 -13.36 12.03
CA ARG A 209 -7.63 -13.74 12.10
C ARG A 209 -6.69 -12.55 11.95
N PHE A 210 -7.20 -11.35 11.71
CA PHE A 210 -6.39 -10.16 11.47
C PHE A 210 -6.56 -9.12 12.57
N THR A 211 -5.46 -8.43 12.88
CA THR A 211 -5.54 -7.08 13.43
C THR A 211 -5.88 -6.12 12.30
N LEU A 212 -6.90 -5.27 12.47
CA LEU A 212 -7.31 -4.30 11.45
C LEU A 212 -6.63 -2.94 11.67
N CYS A 213 -6.15 -2.33 10.58
CA CYS A 213 -5.59 -0.99 10.56
C CYS A 213 -6.16 -0.19 9.39
N GLU A 214 -6.77 0.96 9.69
CA GLU A 214 -7.27 1.88 8.67
C GLU A 214 -6.20 2.91 8.30
N ILE A 215 -5.94 3.05 7.00
CA ILE A 215 -5.03 4.07 6.45
C ILE A 215 -5.79 4.95 5.45
N GLY A 216 -6.19 6.11 5.95
CA GLY A 216 -6.73 7.21 5.17
C GLY A 216 -5.67 7.98 4.39
N TYR A 217 -6.12 9.00 3.66
CA TYR A 217 -5.20 9.96 3.02
C TYR A 217 -4.42 10.76 4.07
N PRO A 218 -3.18 11.19 3.77
CA PRO A 218 -2.40 12.01 4.69
C PRO A 218 -3.13 13.32 5.05
N SER A 219 -2.75 13.90 6.20
CA SER A 219 -3.24 15.21 6.61
C SER A 219 -2.89 16.29 5.57
N PRO A 220 -3.67 17.38 5.46
CA PRO A 220 -3.32 18.51 4.60
C PRO A 220 -1.90 19.02 4.85
N GLU A 221 -1.46 19.07 6.10
CA GLU A 221 -0.12 19.49 6.51
C GLU A 221 0.96 18.57 5.94
N THR A 222 0.73 17.26 6.00
CA THR A 222 1.62 16.25 5.39
C THR A 222 1.67 16.42 3.87
N GLU A 223 0.54 16.60 3.20
CA GLU A 223 0.51 16.77 1.74
C GLU A 223 1.15 18.08 1.27
N ARG A 224 0.99 19.18 2.03
CA ARG A 224 1.72 20.44 1.77
C ARG A 224 3.23 20.21 1.85
N SER A 225 3.72 19.55 2.89
CA SER A 225 5.14 19.23 3.05
C SER A 225 5.69 18.31 1.94
N LEU A 226 4.87 17.39 1.43
CA LEU A 226 5.22 16.57 0.28
C LEU A 226 5.33 17.42 -0.99
N LEU A 227 4.40 18.35 -1.20
CA LEU A 227 4.42 19.26 -2.35
C LEU A 227 5.55 20.29 -2.28
N ASP A 228 5.95 20.75 -1.11
CA ASP A 228 7.10 21.66 -0.95
C ASP A 228 8.38 21.02 -1.50
N ARG A 229 8.57 19.72 -1.22
CA ARG A 229 9.71 18.95 -1.73
C ARG A 229 9.57 18.60 -3.21
N ARG A 230 8.37 18.19 -3.63
CA ARG A 230 8.14 17.69 -4.98
C ARG A 230 8.07 18.80 -6.03
N ALA A 231 7.48 19.93 -5.66
CA ALA A 231 7.21 21.04 -6.55
C ALA A 231 7.60 22.40 -5.91
N PRO A 232 8.88 22.60 -5.54
CA PRO A 232 9.34 23.80 -4.83
C PRO A 232 9.17 25.08 -5.65
N ALA A 233 9.21 25.00 -6.99
CA ALA A 233 9.05 26.15 -7.87
C ALA A 233 7.61 26.67 -8.00
N LEU A 234 6.60 25.95 -7.48
CA LEU A 234 5.25 26.48 -7.38
C LEU A 234 5.14 27.44 -6.19
N PRO A 235 4.25 28.45 -6.20
CA PRO A 235 3.97 29.24 -5.00
C PRO A 235 3.35 28.39 -3.88
N GLU A 236 3.64 28.72 -2.61
CA GLU A 236 3.06 28.03 -1.44
C GLU A 236 1.53 28.12 -1.42
N SER A 237 0.98 29.29 -1.77
CA SER A 237 -0.47 29.49 -1.91
C SER A 237 -1.06 28.51 -2.92
N LEU A 238 -0.42 28.34 -4.07
CA LEU A 238 -0.87 27.40 -5.09
C LEU A 238 -0.81 25.95 -4.58
N ARG A 239 0.29 25.53 -3.94
CA ARG A 239 0.40 24.19 -3.34
C ARG A 239 -0.70 23.95 -2.31
N SER A 240 -1.00 24.94 -1.47
CA SER A 240 -2.07 24.86 -0.48
C SER A 240 -3.45 24.70 -1.13
N THR A 241 -3.77 25.50 -2.15
CA THR A 241 -5.02 25.37 -2.90
C THR A 241 -5.13 24.02 -3.62
N MET A 242 -4.02 23.43 -4.09
CA MET A 242 -4.03 22.08 -4.67
C MET A 242 -4.37 20.99 -3.66
N VAL A 243 -3.89 21.11 -2.41
CA VAL A 243 -4.28 20.23 -1.30
C VAL A 243 -5.77 20.39 -0.99
N ASP A 244 -6.24 21.63 -0.85
CA ASP A 244 -7.66 21.89 -0.55
C ASP A 244 -8.59 21.37 -1.65
N TYR A 245 -8.17 21.49 -2.92
CA TYR A 245 -8.85 20.90 -4.06
C TYR A 245 -8.90 19.37 -3.94
N ALA A 246 -7.76 18.72 -3.68
CA ALA A 246 -7.69 17.26 -3.54
C ALA A 246 -8.61 16.75 -2.42
N HIS A 247 -8.64 17.43 -1.27
CA HIS A 247 -9.52 17.08 -0.17
C HIS A 247 -11.01 17.26 -0.50
N GLN A 248 -11.39 18.30 -1.25
CA GLN A 248 -12.77 18.46 -1.72
C GLN A 248 -13.18 17.35 -2.70
N VAL A 249 -12.31 16.98 -3.65
CA VAL A 249 -12.58 15.87 -4.56
C VAL A 249 -12.70 14.53 -3.81
N ARG A 250 -11.87 14.29 -2.79
CA ARG A 250 -11.97 13.09 -1.94
C ARG A 250 -13.31 13.01 -1.20
N ARG A 251 -13.84 14.14 -0.71
CA ARG A 251 -15.17 14.18 -0.08
C ARG A 251 -16.28 13.83 -1.07
N LEU A 252 -16.19 14.34 -2.31
CA LEU A 252 -17.13 13.98 -3.38
C LEU A 252 -17.05 12.49 -3.72
N PHE A 253 -15.86 11.90 -3.71
CA PHE A 253 -15.66 10.48 -4.01
C PHE A 253 -16.20 9.57 -2.88
N LEU A 254 -15.83 9.85 -1.63
CA LEU A 254 -16.27 9.05 -0.47
C LEU A 254 -17.77 9.24 -0.18
N GLY A 255 -18.33 10.37 -0.62
CA GLY A 255 -19.65 10.84 -0.21
C GLY A 255 -19.62 11.45 1.20
N ASP A 256 -20.64 12.25 1.50
CA ASP A 256 -20.85 12.77 2.85
C ASP A 256 -21.71 11.76 3.64
N PRO A 257 -21.24 11.21 4.78
CA PRO A 257 -22.04 10.31 5.61
C PRO A 257 -23.27 10.99 6.23
N THR A 258 -23.25 12.32 6.34
CA THR A 258 -24.28 13.13 7.01
C THR A 258 -25.31 13.70 6.04
N ALA A 259 -24.93 13.89 4.77
CA ALA A 259 -25.89 14.09 3.71
C ALA A 259 -26.45 12.71 3.36
N GLY A 260 -27.73 12.45 3.64
CA GLY A 260 -28.35 11.16 3.31
C GLY A 260 -28.10 10.73 1.86
N SER A 261 -28.39 9.46 1.56
CA SER A 261 -28.20 8.64 0.33
C SER A 261 -28.22 9.30 -1.08
N LEU A 262 -28.48 10.60 -1.24
CA LEU A 262 -28.63 11.33 -2.50
C LEU A 262 -27.47 12.26 -2.88
N ALA A 263 -26.39 12.39 -2.09
CA ALA A 263 -25.22 13.14 -2.57
C ALA A 263 -24.56 12.37 -3.73
N GLU A 264 -24.57 12.94 -4.94
CA GLU A 264 -23.94 12.34 -6.12
C GLU A 264 -22.44 12.13 -5.88
N ARG A 265 -22.03 10.85 -5.75
CA ARG A 265 -20.63 10.47 -5.66
C ARG A 265 -20.00 10.53 -7.04
N ILE A 266 -18.74 10.96 -7.10
CA ILE A 266 -17.94 10.88 -8.31
C ILE A 266 -17.20 9.54 -8.39
N GLU A 267 -16.95 9.06 -9.60
CA GLU A 267 -16.30 7.78 -9.89
C GLU A 267 -14.76 7.83 -9.85
N VAL A 268 -14.18 9.03 -9.74
CA VAL A 268 -12.72 9.20 -9.66
C VAL A 268 -12.31 9.79 -8.32
N THR A 269 -11.23 9.26 -7.74
CA THR A 269 -10.66 9.77 -6.49
C THR A 269 -9.38 10.58 -6.72
N PHE A 270 -9.07 11.46 -5.78
CA PHE A 270 -7.87 12.29 -5.82
C PHE A 270 -6.77 11.73 -4.91
N SER A 271 -6.12 10.65 -5.33
CA SER A 271 -5.03 10.04 -4.55
C SER A 271 -3.86 11.01 -4.31
N THR A 272 -3.06 10.79 -3.27
CA THR A 272 -1.82 11.56 -3.04
C THR A 272 -0.86 11.43 -4.23
N ARG A 273 -0.83 10.27 -4.91
CA ARG A 273 -0.08 10.08 -6.17
C ARG A 273 -0.56 11.04 -7.27
N THR A 274 -1.87 11.21 -7.41
CA THR A 274 -2.47 12.16 -8.37
C THR A 274 -2.10 13.59 -8.03
N LEU A 275 -2.11 13.98 -6.74
CA LEU A 275 -1.70 15.30 -6.27
C LEU A 275 -0.25 15.62 -6.60
N LEU A 276 0.67 14.70 -6.28
CA LEU A 276 2.09 14.86 -6.60
C LEU A 276 2.33 14.95 -8.11
N ARG A 277 1.61 14.14 -8.91
CA ARG A 277 1.66 14.20 -10.37
C ARG A 277 1.13 15.52 -10.90
N TRP A 278 0.02 16.01 -10.35
CA TRP A 278 -0.59 17.26 -10.77
C TRP A 278 0.38 18.42 -10.57
N ALA A 279 1.03 18.51 -9.41
CA ALA A 279 2.02 19.54 -9.13
C ALA A 279 3.25 19.47 -10.05
N ASP A 280 3.81 18.28 -10.26
CA ASP A 280 4.92 18.06 -11.20
C ASP A 280 4.54 18.46 -12.64
N LEU A 281 3.35 18.10 -13.10
CA LEU A 281 2.85 18.51 -14.42
C LEU A 281 2.62 20.02 -14.50
N THR A 282 2.06 20.64 -13.47
CA THR A 282 1.86 22.10 -13.42
C THR A 282 3.18 22.84 -13.57
N GLN A 283 4.26 22.38 -12.93
CA GLN A 283 5.60 22.95 -13.13
C GLN A 283 6.10 22.79 -14.56
N ARG A 284 5.96 21.59 -15.14
CA ARG A 284 6.42 21.30 -16.50
C ARG A 284 5.65 22.08 -17.57
N PHE A 285 4.37 22.36 -17.33
CA PHE A 285 3.53 23.14 -18.24
C PHE A 285 3.59 24.65 -18.02
N GLN A 286 4.37 25.16 -17.06
CA GLN A 286 4.55 26.61 -16.86
C GLN A 286 4.86 27.40 -18.15
N PRO A 287 5.70 26.92 -19.09
CA PRO A 287 5.97 27.65 -20.33
C PRO A 287 4.73 27.91 -21.20
N LEU A 288 3.69 27.08 -21.11
CA LEU A 288 2.44 27.25 -21.87
C LEU A 288 1.60 28.45 -21.40
N ALA A 289 1.88 29.01 -20.21
CA ALA A 289 1.23 30.24 -19.75
C ALA A 289 1.44 31.40 -20.74
N ARG A 290 2.56 31.42 -21.46
CA ARG A 290 2.89 32.44 -22.49
C ARG A 290 1.97 32.37 -23.71
N THR A 291 1.30 31.24 -23.93
CA THR A 291 0.35 31.05 -25.04
C THR A 291 -1.11 31.13 -24.58
N GLY A 292 -1.36 31.65 -23.38
CA GLY A 292 -2.71 31.80 -22.82
C GLY A 292 -3.30 30.52 -22.20
N ILE A 293 -2.53 29.44 -22.09
CA ILE A 293 -2.98 28.19 -21.45
C ILE A 293 -2.67 28.24 -19.96
N GLN A 294 -3.69 28.07 -19.10
CA GLN A 294 -3.46 27.99 -17.66
C GLN A 294 -2.83 26.65 -17.25
N PRO A 295 -1.58 26.62 -16.73
CA PRO A 295 -0.87 25.36 -16.47
C PRO A 295 -1.54 24.47 -15.42
N VAL A 296 -2.21 25.07 -14.42
CA VAL A 296 -2.87 24.36 -13.32
C VAL A 296 -4.01 23.49 -13.84
N THR A 297 -4.97 24.09 -14.55
CA THR A 297 -6.14 23.38 -15.10
C THR A 297 -5.74 22.45 -16.25
N TYR A 298 -4.77 22.85 -17.07
CA TYR A 298 -4.25 22.02 -18.15
C TYR A 298 -3.55 20.75 -17.65
N ALA A 299 -2.85 20.85 -16.51
CA ALA A 299 -2.25 19.72 -15.82
C ALA A 299 -3.29 18.84 -15.12
N LEU A 300 -4.35 19.44 -14.57
CA LEU A 300 -5.43 18.73 -13.86
C LEU A 300 -6.14 17.71 -14.75
N ASP A 301 -6.46 18.10 -15.99
CA ASP A 301 -7.09 17.19 -16.96
C ASP A 301 -6.20 15.96 -17.23
N ARG A 302 -4.89 16.14 -17.31
CA ARG A 302 -3.92 15.04 -17.52
C ARG A 302 -3.68 14.20 -16.26
N ALA A 303 -3.73 14.83 -15.09
CA ALA A 303 -3.53 14.15 -13.82
C ALA A 303 -4.74 13.29 -13.45
N LEU A 304 -5.95 13.81 -13.65
CA LEU A 304 -7.21 13.18 -13.24
C LEU A 304 -8.33 13.29 -14.28
N GLY A 305 -8.58 14.48 -14.85
CA GLY A 305 -9.80 14.77 -15.59
C GLY A 305 -10.10 13.83 -16.77
N TYR A 306 -9.08 13.34 -17.48
CA TYR A 306 -9.26 12.37 -18.59
C TYR A 306 -9.68 10.96 -18.14
N ARG A 307 -9.63 10.65 -16.84
CA ARG A 307 -10.16 9.38 -16.29
C ARG A 307 -11.63 9.51 -15.87
N ALA A 308 -12.13 10.74 -15.76
CA ALA A 308 -13.50 11.00 -15.38
C ALA A 308 -14.43 10.96 -16.60
N THR A 309 -15.67 10.56 -16.35
CA THR A 309 -16.80 10.74 -17.24
C THR A 309 -17.00 12.24 -17.53
N PRO A 310 -17.66 12.60 -18.65
CA PRO A 310 -17.88 14.01 -18.98
C PRO A 310 -18.57 14.85 -17.88
N PRO A 311 -19.62 14.35 -17.17
CA PRO A 311 -20.24 15.09 -16.07
C PRO A 311 -19.27 15.33 -14.90
N THR A 312 -18.58 14.29 -14.44
CA THR A 312 -17.59 14.40 -13.36
C THR A 312 -16.44 15.31 -13.74
N ARG A 313 -15.97 15.25 -14.98
CA ARG A 313 -14.91 16.15 -15.47
C ARG A 313 -15.37 17.62 -15.45
N ALA A 314 -16.61 17.91 -15.84
CA ALA A 314 -17.17 19.26 -15.77
C ALA A 314 -17.21 19.77 -14.32
N LEU A 315 -17.67 18.93 -13.38
CA LEU A 315 -17.66 19.25 -11.95
C LEU A 315 -16.24 19.51 -11.41
N LEU A 316 -15.26 18.68 -11.79
CA LEU A 316 -13.86 18.88 -11.41
C LEU A 316 -13.30 20.21 -11.93
N GLN A 317 -13.69 20.63 -13.13
CA GLN A 317 -13.27 21.89 -13.73
C GLN A 317 -13.94 23.10 -13.07
N GLU A 318 -15.24 23.02 -12.77
CA GLU A 318 -15.97 24.05 -12.03
C GLU A 318 -15.35 24.27 -10.64
N LEU A 319 -15.08 23.18 -9.92
CA LEU A 319 -14.40 23.23 -8.63
C LEU A 319 -13.02 23.88 -8.74
N ALA A 320 -12.27 23.60 -9.81
CA ALA A 320 -10.95 24.18 -10.03
C ALA A 320 -11.07 25.69 -10.32
N GLN A 321 -12.00 26.09 -11.18
CA GLN A 321 -12.25 27.50 -11.46
C GLN A 321 -12.58 28.26 -10.17
N ARG A 322 -13.45 27.71 -9.31
CA ARG A 322 -13.80 28.34 -8.03
C ARG A 322 -12.61 28.54 -7.10
N LEU A 323 -11.75 27.53 -6.95
CA LEU A 323 -10.65 27.58 -5.98
C LEU A 323 -9.44 28.36 -6.49
N PHE A 324 -9.11 28.25 -7.78
CA PHE A 324 -7.93 28.89 -8.35
C PHE A 324 -8.18 30.29 -8.92
N ALA A 325 -9.44 30.70 -9.16
CA ALA A 325 -9.75 32.09 -9.55
C ALA A 325 -9.59 33.11 -8.42
N VAL A 326 -9.64 32.67 -7.16
CA VAL A 326 -9.49 33.54 -5.97
C VAL A 326 -8.01 33.76 -5.59
N SER A 327 -7.09 33.02 -6.23
CA SER A 327 -5.65 32.97 -5.88
C SER A 327 -4.74 33.71 -6.89
N ALA A 328 -5.31 34.43 -7.86
CA ALA A 328 -4.61 35.08 -8.97
C ALA A 328 -4.51 36.60 -8.77
#